data_AF-A0AAW1RXQ4-F1
#
_entry.id   AF-A0AAW1RXQ4-F1
#
_cell.length_a   1.000
_cell.length_b   1.000
_cell.length_c   1.000
_cell.angle_alpha   90.00
_cell.angle_beta   90.00
_cell.angle_gamma   90.00
#
_symmetry.space_group_name_H-M   'P 1'
#
loop_
_entity.id
_entity.type
_entity.pdbx_description
1 polymer ?
#
loop_
_entity_poly.entity_id
_entity_poly.type
_entity_poly.pdbx_seq_one_letter_code
_entity_poly.pdbx_strand_id
1 'polypeptide(L)'
;MQEILARNLDARGLGAPPLLTTQREALSLYRAILRHSLLYTWDNEAGQPWRDVIRQSARAEFEAVRPQRDPETIARLLVTGRDCLQQAAEKFDAKRKSLLMAATIGQRPP
;
A
#
# COMPACT_ATOMS: atom_id res chain seq x y z
N MET A 1 -4.83 20.46 46.28
CA MET A 1 -3.55 20.81 45.63
C MET A 1 -2.81 19.53 45.19
N GLN A 2 -3.41 18.72 44.31
CA GLN A 2 -2.88 17.40 43.85
C GLN A 2 -3.20 17.16 42.35
N GLU A 3 -3.57 18.18 41.58
CA GLU A 3 -4.11 18.01 40.21
C GLU A 3 -3.27 18.70 39.10
N ILE A 4 -2.07 19.18 39.41
CA ILE A 4 -1.20 19.87 38.45
C ILE A 4 -0.07 18.96 37.91
N LEU A 5 0.15 17.78 38.52
CA LEU A 5 1.25 16.89 38.14
C LEU A 5 0.92 15.89 37.03
N ALA A 6 -0.36 15.72 36.65
CA ALA A 6 -0.75 14.86 35.53
C ALA A 6 -0.56 15.52 34.15
N ARG A 7 -0.20 16.81 34.11
CA ARG A 7 -0.12 17.59 32.85
C ARG A 7 1.30 17.77 32.29
N ASN A 8 2.31 17.14 32.90
CA ASN A 8 3.72 17.40 32.60
C ASN A 8 4.55 16.14 32.25
N LEU A 9 3.91 15.03 31.93
CA LEU A 9 4.59 13.76 31.62
C LEU A 9 4.84 13.52 30.11
N ASP A 10 4.73 14.55 29.27
CA ASP A 10 5.05 14.45 27.83
C ASP A 10 6.49 14.86 27.47
N ALA A 11 7.32 15.28 28.43
CA ALA A 11 8.54 16.03 28.11
C ALA A 11 9.86 15.22 28.05
N ARG A 12 9.90 13.91 28.33
CA ARG A 12 11.19 13.18 28.38
C ARG A 12 11.11 11.73 27.87
N GLY A 13 11.13 11.60 26.54
CA GLY A 13 11.69 10.45 25.79
C GLY A 13 11.07 9.08 26.03
N LEU A 14 10.23 8.63 25.09
CA LEU A 14 10.23 7.31 24.43
C LEU A 14 8.92 7.15 23.63
N GLY A 15 9.03 7.06 22.31
CA GLY A 15 7.92 6.76 21.40
C GLY A 15 7.29 8.01 20.77
N ALA A 16 7.46 8.17 19.45
CA ALA A 16 6.61 9.11 18.72
C ALA A 16 5.13 8.73 18.98
N PRO A 17 4.22 9.71 19.18
CA PRO A 17 2.81 9.40 19.37
C PRO A 17 2.33 8.45 18.25
N PRO A 18 1.46 7.45 18.54
CA PRO A 18 1.01 6.44 17.58
C PRO A 18 0.59 7.05 16.24
N LEU A 19 0.03 8.25 16.26
CA LEU A 19 -0.36 9.01 15.07
C LEU A 19 0.79 9.25 14.08
N LEU A 20 2.01 9.50 14.55
CA LEU A 20 3.18 9.73 13.69
C LEU A 20 3.73 8.41 13.12
N THR A 21 3.64 7.30 13.85
CA THR A 21 4.01 5.98 13.32
C THR A 21 2.99 5.51 12.30
N THR A 22 1.69 5.66 12.57
CA THR A 22 0.61 5.33 11.65
C THR A 22 0.65 6.17 10.37
N GLN A 23 0.93 7.47 10.43
CA GLN A 23 1.11 8.29 9.23
C GLN A 23 2.30 7.85 8.38
N ARG A 24 3.43 7.52 9.02
CA ARG A 24 4.61 6.98 8.31
C ARG A 24 4.29 5.65 7.64
N GLU A 25 3.53 4.78 8.31
CA GLU A 25 3.09 3.52 7.75
C GLU A 25 2.15 3.69 6.56
N ALA A 26 1.18 4.60 6.64
CA ALA A 26 0.29 4.93 5.53
C ALA A 26 1.08 5.40 4.30
N LEU A 27 2.02 6.34 4.49
CA LEU A 27 2.88 6.81 3.40
C LEU A 27 3.79 5.72 2.84
N SER A 28 4.31 4.85 3.71
CA SER A 28 5.14 3.71 3.29
C SER A 28 4.34 2.74 2.44
N LEU A 29 3.11 2.40 2.86
CA LEU A 29 2.18 1.56 2.11
C LEU A 29 1.82 2.19 0.77
N TYR A 30 1.45 3.48 0.75
CA TYR A 30 1.15 4.20 -0.49
C TYR A 30 2.33 4.13 -1.49
N ARG A 31 3.55 4.41 -1.02
CA ARG A 31 4.77 4.30 -1.85
C ARG A 31 5.04 2.87 -2.31
N ALA A 32 4.75 1.86 -1.49
CA ALA A 32 4.87 0.47 -1.89
C ALA A 32 3.90 0.12 -3.02
N ILE A 33 2.63 0.56 -2.93
CA ILE A 33 1.63 0.40 -4.00
C ILE A 33 2.12 1.08 -5.30
N LEU A 34 2.61 2.33 -5.21
CA LEU A 34 3.13 3.04 -6.39
C LEU A 34 4.33 2.32 -7.03
N ARG A 35 5.26 1.81 -6.23
CA ARG A 35 6.40 1.04 -6.74
C ARG A 35 5.94 -0.27 -7.39
N HIS A 36 5.00 -0.97 -6.77
CA HIS A 36 4.45 -2.20 -7.33
C HIS A 36 3.70 -1.94 -8.65
N SER A 37 2.96 -0.83 -8.74
CA SER A 37 2.25 -0.44 -9.98
C SER A 37 3.18 -0.25 -11.19
N LEU A 38 4.45 0.12 -10.96
CA LEU A 38 5.43 0.30 -12.03
C LEU A 38 5.86 -1.03 -12.69
N LEU A 39 5.66 -2.16 -12.01
CA LEU A 39 6.06 -3.47 -12.53
C LEU A 39 5.12 -3.98 -13.62
N TYR A 40 3.91 -3.42 -13.71
CA TYR A 40 2.92 -3.81 -14.71
C TYR A 40 3.31 -3.23 -16.07
N THR A 41 3.65 -4.11 -17.01
CA THR A 41 4.05 -3.75 -18.38
C THR A 41 2.94 -4.01 -19.42
N TRP A 42 1.78 -4.53 -19.00
CA TRP A 42 0.66 -4.87 -19.88
C TRP A 42 -0.61 -4.12 -19.49
N ASP A 43 -1.55 -4.05 -20.44
CA ASP A 43 -2.83 -3.39 -20.28
C ASP A 43 -3.91 -4.33 -19.70
N ASN A 44 -4.96 -3.74 -19.16
CA ASN A 44 -6.15 -4.46 -18.73
C ASN A 44 -7.04 -4.84 -19.93
N GLU A 45 -8.14 -5.53 -19.66
CA GLU A 45 -9.10 -5.97 -20.68
C GLU A 45 -9.75 -4.80 -21.44
N ALA A 46 -9.79 -3.60 -20.84
CA ALA A 46 -10.28 -2.38 -21.45
C ALA A 46 -9.18 -1.60 -22.22
N GLY A 47 -7.97 -2.16 -22.36
CA GLY A 47 -6.84 -1.52 -23.03
C GLY A 47 -6.18 -0.40 -22.23
N GLN A 48 -6.46 -0.30 -20.93
CA GLN A 48 -5.84 0.69 -20.04
C GLN A 48 -4.63 0.10 -19.32
N PRO A 49 -3.51 0.85 -19.19
CA PRO A 49 -2.35 0.37 -18.46
C PRO A 49 -2.69 0.14 -16.98
N TRP A 50 -2.43 -1.09 -16.50
CA TRP A 50 -2.71 -1.46 -15.11
C TRP A 50 -2.05 -0.53 -14.09
N ARG A 51 -0.86 -0.02 -14.41
CA ARG A 51 -0.16 1.00 -13.62
C ARG A 51 -1.06 2.18 -13.28
N ASP A 52 -1.75 2.73 -14.27
CA ASP A 52 -2.51 3.98 -14.09
C ASP A 52 -3.84 3.71 -13.39
N VAL A 53 -4.47 2.56 -13.66
CA VAL A 53 -5.65 2.08 -12.92
C VAL A 53 -5.35 1.92 -11.43
N ILE A 54 -4.25 1.22 -11.09
CA ILE A 54 -3.84 0.99 -9.69
C ILE A 54 -3.54 2.31 -8.99
N ARG A 55 -2.84 3.23 -9.66
CA ARG A 55 -2.51 4.54 -9.09
C ARG A 55 -3.73 5.39 -8.80
N GLN A 56 -4.68 5.43 -9.75
CA GLN A 56 -5.92 6.19 -9.59
C GLN A 56 -6.76 5.62 -8.47
N SER A 57 -6.93 4.30 -8.43
CA SER A 57 -7.65 3.62 -7.36
C SER A 57 -6.99 3.87 -6.00
N ALA A 58 -5.67 3.65 -5.88
CA ALA A 58 -4.96 3.90 -4.64
C ALA A 58 -5.08 5.36 -4.17
N ARG A 59 -4.98 6.33 -5.09
CA ARG A 59 -5.17 7.74 -4.72
C ARG A 59 -6.59 8.01 -4.21
N ALA A 60 -7.61 7.48 -4.86
CA ALA A 60 -8.99 7.66 -4.45
C ALA A 60 -9.25 7.09 -3.05
N GLU A 61 -8.79 5.86 -2.78
CA GLU A 61 -8.92 5.22 -1.46
C GLU A 61 -8.21 6.01 -0.36
N PHE A 62 -6.97 6.45 -0.59
CA PHE A 62 -6.21 7.21 0.41
C PHE A 62 -6.80 8.60 0.67
N GLU A 63 -7.32 9.29 -0.34
CA GLU A 63 -8.00 10.59 -0.15
C GLU A 63 -9.35 10.42 0.57
N ALA A 64 -10.09 9.34 0.30
CA ALA A 64 -11.34 9.04 0.99
C ALA A 64 -11.14 8.81 2.50
N VAL A 65 -10.02 8.20 2.88
CA VAL A 65 -9.67 7.89 4.28
C VAL A 65 -8.94 9.06 4.97
N ARG A 66 -8.45 10.06 4.22
CA ARG A 66 -7.69 11.19 4.76
C ARG A 66 -8.31 11.92 5.97
N PRO A 67 -9.64 12.14 6.08
CA PRO A 67 -10.21 12.80 7.26
C PRO A 67 -10.31 11.87 8.48
N GLN A 68 -10.03 10.57 8.33
CA GLN A 68 -10.11 9.59 9.42
C GLN A 68 -9.10 9.91 10.52
N ARG A 69 -9.57 9.96 11.76
CA ARG A 69 -8.74 10.23 12.96
C ARG A 69 -8.71 9.09 13.97
N ASP A 70 -9.68 8.17 13.89
CA ASP A 70 -9.74 7.02 14.77
C ASP A 70 -8.57 6.05 14.54
N PRO A 71 -7.70 5.82 15.55
CA PRO A 71 -6.52 4.98 15.39
C PRO A 71 -6.83 3.52 15.05
N GLU A 72 -7.89 2.94 15.60
CA GLU A 72 -8.26 1.54 15.34
C GLU A 72 -8.69 1.32 13.89
N THR A 73 -9.50 2.25 13.37
CA THR A 73 -9.92 2.26 11.97
C THR A 73 -8.71 2.38 11.05
N ILE A 74 -7.78 3.31 11.33
CA ILE A 74 -6.59 3.48 10.49
C ILE A 74 -5.70 2.22 10.55
N ALA A 75 -5.49 1.64 11.74
CA ALA A 75 -4.72 0.42 11.89
C ALA A 75 -5.32 -0.74 11.06
N ARG A 76 -6.65 -0.91 11.11
CA ARG A 76 -7.36 -1.92 10.32
C ARG A 76 -7.17 -1.69 8.81
N LEU A 77 -7.32 -0.46 8.35
CA LEU A 77 -7.13 -0.09 6.94
C LEU A 77 -5.69 -0.36 6.49
N LEU A 78 -4.69 -0.10 7.33
CA LEU A 78 -3.29 -0.41 7.01
C LEU A 78 -3.04 -1.91 6.91
N VAL A 79 -3.60 -2.70 7.82
CA VAL A 79 -3.47 -4.17 7.78
C VAL A 79 -4.13 -4.72 6.51
N THR A 80 -5.39 -4.35 6.26
CA THR A 80 -6.12 -4.78 5.07
C THR A 80 -5.43 -4.30 3.79
N GLY A 81 -4.94 -3.07 3.74
CA GLY A 81 -4.23 -2.54 2.57
C GLY A 81 -2.93 -3.27 2.26
N ARG A 82 -2.17 -3.69 3.29
CA ARG A 82 -0.97 -4.53 3.12
C ARG A 82 -1.32 -5.92 2.59
N ASP A 83 -2.36 -6.53 3.12
CA ASP A 83 -2.84 -7.84 2.66
C ASP A 83 -3.30 -7.79 1.20
N CYS A 84 -4.08 -6.77 0.82
CA CYS A 84 -4.47 -6.54 -0.57
C CYS A 84 -3.26 -6.35 -1.50
N LEU A 85 -2.24 -5.60 -1.07
CA LEU A 85 -1.01 -5.43 -1.86
C LEU A 85 -0.26 -6.76 -2.03
N GLN A 86 -0.19 -7.59 -0.98
CA GLN A 86 0.43 -8.91 -1.06
C GLN A 86 -0.32 -9.81 -2.05
N GLN A 87 -1.64 -9.90 -1.96
CA GLN A 87 -2.45 -10.66 -2.90
C GLN A 87 -2.30 -10.15 -4.35
N ALA A 88 -2.20 -8.83 -4.53
CA ALA A 88 -1.96 -8.25 -5.85
C ALA A 88 -0.58 -8.63 -6.41
N ALA A 89 0.45 -8.68 -5.56
CA ALA A 89 1.79 -9.12 -5.93
C ALA A 89 1.83 -10.60 -6.33
N GLU A 90 1.15 -11.46 -5.58
CA GLU A 90 1.05 -12.89 -5.91
C GLU A 90 0.37 -13.11 -7.27
N LYS A 91 -0.73 -12.40 -7.54
CA LYS A 91 -1.42 -12.43 -8.84
C LYS A 91 -0.54 -11.90 -9.97
N PHE A 92 0.21 -10.82 -9.72
CA PHE A 92 1.16 -10.27 -10.68
C PHE A 92 2.24 -11.29 -11.04
N ASP A 93 2.85 -11.95 -10.05
CA ASP A 93 3.88 -12.94 -10.28
C ASP A 93 3.37 -14.18 -11.03
N ALA A 94 2.16 -14.65 -10.71
CA ALA A 94 1.51 -15.72 -11.45
C ALA A 94 1.31 -15.35 -12.93
N LYS A 95 0.81 -14.14 -13.19
CA LYS A 95 0.62 -13.65 -14.57
C LYS A 95 1.95 -13.48 -15.30
N ARG A 96 2.96 -12.91 -14.64
CA ARG A 96 4.30 -12.72 -15.20
C ARG A 96 4.94 -14.05 -15.58
N LYS A 97 4.85 -15.08 -14.73
CA LYS A 97 5.33 -16.44 -15.02
C LYS A 97 4.63 -17.03 -16.25
N SER A 98 3.32 -16.88 -16.35
CA SER A 98 2.54 -17.32 -17.51
C SER A 98 2.99 -16.66 -18.81
N LEU A 99 3.22 -15.34 -18.79
CA LEU A 99 3.72 -14.60 -19.95
C LEU A 99 5.13 -15.04 -20.37
N LEU A 100 6.03 -15.27 -19.40
CA LEU A 100 7.37 -15.78 -19.67
C LEU A 100 7.35 -17.20 -20.26
N MET A 101 6.54 -18.10 -19.70
CA MET A 101 6.37 -19.45 -20.23
C MET A 101 5.83 -19.44 -21.67
N ALA A 102 4.83 -18.60 -21.94
CA ALA A 102 4.28 -18.43 -23.30
C ALA A 102 5.35 -17.93 -24.29
N ALA A 103 6.21 -17.00 -23.87
CA ALA A 103 7.29 -16.48 -24.70
C ALA A 103 8.35 -17.56 -25.03
N THR A 104 8.67 -18.45 -24.07
CA THR A 104 9.66 -19.53 -24.29
C THR A 104 9.16 -20.60 -25.26
N ILE A 105 7.86 -20.94 -25.27
CA ILE A 105 7.30 -21.94 -26.19
C ILE A 105 7.34 -21.46 -27.65
N GLY A 106 7.33 -20.14 -27.88
CA GLY A 106 7.48 -19.54 -29.22
C GLY A 106 8.90 -19.57 -29.80
N GLN A 107 9.93 -19.80 -28.98
CA GLN A 107 11.33 -19.95 -29.42
C GLN A 107 11.69 -21.45 -29.49
N ARG A 108 11.27 -22.12 -30.55
CA ARG A 108 11.85 -23.43 -30.92
C ARG A 108 13.05 -23.18 -31.85
N PRO A 109 14.31 -23.41 -31.43
CA PRO A 109 15.41 -23.44 -32.39
C PRO A 109 15.24 -24.66 -33.32
N PRO A 110 15.77 -24.60 -34.56
CA PRO A 110 15.63 -25.67 -35.55
C PRO A 110 16.14 -27.02 -35.06
#